data_AF-A0A9X3JIP1-F1
#
_entry.id   AF-A0A9X3JIP1-F1
#
_cell.length_a   1.000
_cell.length_b   1.000
_cell.length_c   1.000
_cell.angle_alpha   90.00
_cell.angle_beta   90.00
_cell.angle_gamma   90.00
#
_symmetry.space_group_name_H-M   'P 1'
#
loop_
_entity.id
_entity.type
_entity.pdbx_description
1 polymer ?
#
loop_
_entity_poly.entity_id
_entity_poly.type
_entity_poly.pdbx_seq_one_letter_code
_entity_poly.pdbx_strand_id
1 'polypeptide(L)'
;MAHSVSTTPPAGRPAGATPLAGRPAGPAEPSVGTLAKSAMADVSTLVRSEIELAKAEIGTSVKRGGAGAAAFAAAGVMLAFAGFFFFFFLAELLAVWLPRWAAFLIVFALLVLVAAIVGFVGWRLVKKIKKPERTIETLQDLPDVMRREAPGRRTHDLPTVRNGQVVRQDAHAPLR
;
A
#
# COMPACT_ATOMS: atom_id res chain seq x y z
N MET A 1 60.34 -34.14 -25.84
CA MET A 1 61.45 -33.23 -26.18
C MET A 1 61.82 -32.47 -24.92
N ALA A 2 63.00 -32.76 -24.40
CA ALA A 2 63.52 -32.26 -23.14
C ALA A 2 64.32 -30.99 -23.38
N HIS A 3 64.13 -29.93 -22.59
CA HIS A 3 65.08 -28.83 -22.50
C HIS A 3 65.17 -28.31 -21.05
N SER A 4 66.11 -28.94 -20.33
CA SER A 4 67.13 -28.35 -19.45
C SER A 4 66.90 -26.99 -18.80
N VAL A 5 66.82 -27.04 -17.47
CA VAL A 5 67.15 -26.00 -16.49
C VAL A 5 68.58 -25.47 -16.71
N SER A 6 68.78 -24.17 -16.51
CA SER A 6 70.10 -23.56 -16.33
C SER A 6 70.04 -22.52 -15.22
N THR A 7 70.78 -22.77 -14.14
CA THR A 7 71.06 -21.85 -13.03
C THR A 7 72.41 -21.20 -13.29
N THR A 8 72.61 -19.90 -12.99
CA THR A 8 73.86 -19.30 -12.45
C THR A 8 73.63 -17.80 -12.13
N PRO A 9 74.10 -17.27 -10.98
CA PRO A 9 73.91 -15.88 -10.54
C PRO A 9 75.10 -14.95 -10.89
N PRO A 10 74.94 -13.62 -10.74
CA PRO A 10 76.05 -12.82 -10.24
C PRO A 10 75.69 -11.95 -9.04
N ALA A 11 76.68 -11.83 -8.15
CA ALA A 11 76.69 -11.04 -6.95
C ALA A 11 76.90 -9.53 -7.21
N GLY A 12 76.24 -8.70 -6.40
CA GLY A 12 76.76 -7.47 -5.80
C GLY A 12 76.99 -6.23 -6.68
N ARG A 13 76.21 -5.16 -6.42
CA ARG A 13 76.69 -3.76 -6.34
C ARG A 13 75.63 -2.85 -5.67
N PRO A 14 76.02 -1.66 -5.18
CA PRO A 14 75.68 -1.18 -3.84
C PRO A 14 74.39 -0.35 -3.79
N ALA A 15 73.86 -0.24 -2.58
CA ALA A 15 72.77 0.63 -2.20
C ALA A 15 73.03 2.09 -2.60
N GLY A 16 72.38 2.54 -3.68
CA GLY A 16 72.16 3.96 -3.96
C GLY A 16 70.94 4.43 -3.18
N ALA A 17 71.19 5.17 -2.09
CA ALA A 17 70.15 5.91 -1.39
C ALA A 17 69.59 7.00 -2.33
N THR A 18 68.39 6.78 -2.86
CA THR A 18 67.64 7.79 -3.63
C THR A 18 66.70 8.52 -2.67
N PRO A 19 66.76 9.86 -2.56
CA PRO A 19 65.84 10.63 -1.74
C PRO A 19 64.43 10.65 -2.35
N LEU A 20 63.44 10.61 -1.47
CA LEU A 20 61.99 10.61 -1.67
C LEU A 20 61.46 11.45 -2.85
N ALA A 21 60.73 10.80 -3.77
CA ALA A 21 59.62 11.44 -4.47
C ALA A 21 58.32 10.95 -3.80
N GLY A 22 57.54 11.91 -3.29
CA GLY A 22 56.34 11.66 -2.50
C GLY A 22 55.41 10.63 -3.10
N ARG A 23 55.05 9.63 -2.30
CA ARG A 23 53.90 8.77 -2.54
C ARG A 23 52.71 9.68 -2.86
N PRO A 24 51.98 9.50 -3.98
CA PRO A 24 50.69 10.16 -4.12
C PRO A 24 49.88 9.76 -2.88
N ALA A 25 49.38 10.77 -2.15
CA ALA A 25 48.52 10.54 -1.00
C ALA A 25 47.44 9.53 -1.43
N GLY A 26 47.40 8.37 -0.78
CA GLY A 26 46.37 7.36 -1.02
C GLY A 26 44.99 7.97 -0.83
N PRO A 27 43.93 7.38 -1.39
CA PRO A 27 42.58 7.94 -1.33
C PRO A 27 42.27 8.35 0.11
N ALA A 28 42.04 9.64 0.34
CA ALA A 28 41.65 10.15 1.64
C ALA A 28 40.44 9.35 2.11
N GLU A 29 40.50 8.77 3.32
CA GLU A 29 39.37 8.01 3.84
C GLU A 29 38.13 8.91 3.84
N PRO A 30 36.99 8.42 3.31
CA PRO A 30 35.79 9.22 3.24
C PRO A 30 35.40 9.65 4.65
N SER A 31 35.30 10.97 4.85
CA SER A 31 34.83 11.54 6.11
C SER A 31 33.48 10.92 6.52
N VAL A 32 33.21 10.85 7.82
CA VAL A 32 31.94 10.35 8.37
C VAL A 32 30.72 11.04 7.74
N GLY A 33 30.84 12.33 7.40
CA GLY A 33 29.80 13.07 6.68
C GLY A 33 29.55 12.58 5.25
N THR A 34 30.60 12.17 4.54
CA THR A 34 30.47 11.57 3.19
C THR A 34 29.84 10.19 3.21
N LEU A 35 30.17 9.37 4.21
CA LEU A 35 29.57 8.04 4.41
C LEU A 35 28.08 8.14 4.80
N ALA A 36 27.74 9.07 5.69
CA ALA A 36 26.34 9.32 6.03
C ALA A 36 25.55 9.81 4.81
N LYS A 37 26.14 10.70 4.00
CA LYS A 37 25.51 11.20 2.77
C LYS A 37 25.29 10.08 1.74
N SER A 38 26.23 9.14 1.57
CA SER A 38 26.06 8.02 0.65
C SER A 38 25.00 7.03 1.15
N ALA A 39 25.02 6.67 2.44
CA ALA A 39 24.01 5.78 3.01
C ALA A 39 22.59 6.35 2.90
N MET A 40 22.41 7.66 3.12
CA MET A 40 21.12 8.32 2.92
C MET A 40 20.69 8.36 1.45
N ALA A 41 21.65 8.51 0.52
CA ALA A 41 21.37 8.43 -0.91
C ALA A 41 20.91 7.01 -1.31
N ASP A 42 21.56 5.96 -0.79
CA ASP A 42 21.19 4.56 -1.07
C ASP A 42 19.80 4.22 -0.53
N VAL A 43 19.46 4.68 0.68
CA VAL A 43 18.11 4.53 1.25
C VAL A 43 17.07 5.27 0.39
N SER A 44 17.39 6.47 -0.09
CA SER A 44 16.51 7.21 -0.99
C SER A 44 16.28 6.47 -2.31
N THR A 45 17.31 5.83 -2.85
CA THR A 45 17.22 4.99 -4.05
C THR A 45 16.34 3.76 -3.81
N LEU A 46 16.49 3.05 -2.69
CA LEU A 46 15.65 1.91 -2.32
C LEU A 46 14.17 2.27 -2.19
N VAL A 47 13.89 3.37 -1.48
CA VAL A 47 12.51 3.86 -1.33
C VAL A 47 11.92 4.23 -2.69
N ARG A 48 12.71 4.86 -3.56
CA ARG A 48 12.27 5.21 -4.91
C ARG A 48 11.98 3.97 -5.76
N SER A 49 12.82 2.94 -5.71
CA SER A 49 12.59 1.70 -6.45
C SER A 49 11.35 0.95 -5.97
N GLU A 50 11.10 0.93 -4.66
CA GLU A 50 9.91 0.26 -4.10
C GLU A 50 8.63 0.97 -4.54
N ILE A 51 8.64 2.30 -4.58
CA ILE A 51 7.53 3.11 -5.12
C ILE A 51 7.33 2.84 -6.61
N GLU A 52 8.41 2.78 -7.39
CA GLU A 52 8.32 2.51 -8.83
C GLU A 52 7.79 1.10 -9.11
N LEU A 53 8.18 0.11 -8.31
CA LEU A 53 7.66 -1.26 -8.37
C LEU A 53 6.17 -1.29 -8.01
N ALA A 54 5.79 -0.71 -6.86
CA ALA A 54 4.40 -0.62 -6.43
C ALA A 54 3.53 0.10 -7.47
N LYS A 55 4.04 1.17 -8.08
CA LYS A 55 3.35 1.89 -9.15
C LYS A 55 3.16 1.02 -10.40
N ALA A 56 4.14 0.20 -10.78
CA ALA A 56 4.03 -0.71 -11.91
C ALA A 56 3.00 -1.83 -11.65
N GLU A 57 3.01 -2.40 -10.45
CA GLU A 57 2.08 -3.47 -10.03
C GLU A 57 0.64 -2.94 -9.91
N ILE A 58 0.45 -1.81 -9.22
CA ILE A 58 -0.86 -1.16 -9.10
C ILE A 58 -1.33 -0.69 -10.47
N GLY A 59 -0.47 -0.08 -11.29
CA GLY A 59 -0.83 0.40 -12.62
C GLY A 59 -1.32 -0.72 -13.55
N THR A 60 -0.68 -1.89 -13.49
CA THR A 60 -1.11 -3.07 -14.25
C THR A 60 -2.43 -3.62 -13.72
N SER A 61 -2.58 -3.69 -12.40
CA SER A 61 -3.80 -4.16 -11.73
C SER A 61 -5.00 -3.26 -12.01
N VAL A 62 -4.82 -1.94 -11.98
CA VAL A 62 -5.86 -0.95 -12.29
C VAL A 62 -6.25 -1.02 -13.77
N LYS A 63 -5.30 -1.14 -14.69
CA LYS A 63 -5.62 -1.27 -16.12
C LYS A 63 -6.41 -2.54 -16.42
N ARG A 64 -5.96 -3.68 -15.90
CA ARG A 64 -6.64 -4.98 -16.11
C ARG A 64 -7.99 -5.03 -15.41
N GLY A 65 -8.05 -4.59 -14.15
CA GLY A 65 -9.28 -4.50 -13.37
C GLY A 65 -10.28 -3.52 -14.00
N GLY A 66 -9.80 -2.36 -14.46
CA GLY A 66 -10.61 -1.36 -15.14
C GLY A 66 -11.16 -1.85 -16.48
N ALA A 67 -10.33 -2.49 -17.31
CA ALA A 67 -10.78 -3.10 -18.57
C ALA A 67 -11.80 -4.22 -18.32
N GLY A 68 -11.57 -5.07 -17.33
CA GLY A 68 -12.52 -6.12 -16.91
C GLY A 68 -13.85 -5.52 -16.44
N ALA A 69 -13.81 -4.51 -15.57
CA ALA A 69 -15.00 -3.81 -15.10
C ALA A 69 -15.79 -3.15 -16.24
N ALA A 70 -15.09 -2.51 -17.19
CA ALA A 70 -15.71 -1.93 -18.38
C ALA A 70 -16.36 -3.01 -19.26
N ALA A 71 -15.68 -4.13 -19.48
CA ALA A 71 -16.23 -5.25 -20.24
C ALA A 71 -17.46 -5.87 -19.56
N PHE A 72 -17.43 -6.05 -18.24
CA PHE A 72 -18.59 -6.52 -17.46
C PHE A 72 -19.74 -5.53 -17.48
N ALA A 73 -19.48 -4.22 -17.39
CA ALA A 73 -20.50 -3.19 -17.52
C ALA A 73 -21.15 -3.23 -18.91
N ALA A 74 -20.34 -3.30 -19.98
CA ALA A 74 -20.83 -3.42 -21.35
C ALA A 74 -21.67 -4.70 -21.55
N ALA A 75 -21.20 -5.84 -21.03
CA ALA A 75 -21.94 -7.10 -21.07
C ALA A 75 -23.27 -7.00 -20.30
N GLY A 76 -23.29 -6.35 -19.14
CA GLY A 76 -24.50 -6.11 -18.36
C GLY A 76 -25.53 -5.27 -19.11
N VAL A 77 -25.09 -4.17 -19.77
CA VAL A 77 -25.95 -3.34 -20.62
C VAL A 77 -26.49 -4.14 -21.81
N MET A 78 -25.63 -4.90 -22.49
CA MET A 78 -26.02 -5.74 -23.61
C MET A 78 -27.05 -6.80 -23.19
N LEU A 79 -26.84 -7.44 -22.05
CA LEU A 79 -27.76 -8.44 -21.50
C LEU A 79 -29.09 -7.81 -21.08
N ALA A 80 -29.08 -6.61 -20.51
CA ALA A 80 -30.30 -5.89 -20.18
C ALA A 80 -31.11 -5.55 -21.45
N PHE A 81 -30.43 -5.08 -22.50
CA PHE A 81 -31.05 -4.80 -23.79
C PHE A 81 -31.60 -6.07 -24.46
N ALA A 82 -30.81 -7.16 -24.47
CA ALA A 82 -31.25 -8.46 -24.96
C ALA A 82 -32.44 -9.01 -24.17
N GLY A 83 -32.44 -8.84 -22.84
CA GLY A 83 -33.54 -9.21 -21.96
C GLY A 83 -34.85 -8.50 -22.33
N PHE A 84 -34.81 -7.21 -22.62
CA PHE A 84 -35.98 -6.47 -23.11
C PHE A 84 -36.58 -7.11 -24.36
N PHE A 85 -35.76 -7.39 -25.38
CA PHE A 85 -36.22 -8.07 -26.61
C PHE A 85 -36.67 -9.50 -26.35
N PHE A 86 -36.05 -10.22 -25.42
CA PHE A 86 -36.46 -11.56 -25.03
C PHE A 86 -37.87 -11.58 -24.43
N PHE A 87 -38.20 -10.65 -23.52
CA PHE A 87 -39.55 -10.56 -22.96
C PHE A 87 -40.59 -10.13 -24.00
N PHE A 88 -40.22 -9.25 -24.93
CA PHE A 88 -41.07 -8.92 -26.07
C PHE A 88 -41.33 -10.14 -26.96
N PHE A 89 -40.27 -10.87 -27.33
CA PHE A 89 -40.36 -12.14 -28.05
C PHE A 89 -41.25 -13.15 -27.31
N LEU A 90 -41.08 -13.29 -26.00
CA LEU A 90 -41.87 -14.22 -25.20
C LEU A 90 -43.36 -13.86 -25.20
N ALA A 91 -43.68 -12.56 -25.15
CA ALA A 91 -45.05 -12.09 -25.24
C ALA A 91 -45.65 -12.38 -26.63
N GLU A 92 -44.92 -12.12 -27.70
CA GLU A 92 -45.38 -12.43 -29.07
C GLU A 92 -45.47 -13.95 -29.32
N LEU A 93 -44.57 -14.75 -28.73
CA LEU A 93 -44.66 -16.20 -28.78
C LEU A 93 -45.94 -16.71 -28.10
N LEU A 94 -46.28 -16.19 -26.90
CA LEU A 94 -47.52 -16.53 -26.21
C LEU A 94 -48.76 -16.05 -26.98
N ALA A 95 -48.66 -14.95 -27.72
CA ALA A 95 -49.75 -14.41 -28.54
C ALA A 95 -50.15 -15.33 -29.71
N VAL A 96 -49.37 -16.39 -30.01
CA VAL A 96 -49.77 -17.45 -30.94
C VAL A 96 -50.98 -18.24 -30.43
N TRP A 97 -51.12 -18.40 -29.11
CA TRP A 97 -52.21 -19.17 -28.49
C TRP A 97 -53.22 -18.32 -27.71
N LEU A 98 -52.88 -17.07 -27.36
CA LEU A 98 -53.71 -16.18 -26.56
C LEU A 98 -53.95 -14.82 -27.25
N PRO A 99 -55.01 -14.08 -26.87
CA PRO A 99 -55.12 -12.67 -27.23
C PRO A 99 -53.86 -11.90 -26.82
N ARG A 100 -53.35 -11.06 -27.72
CA ARG A 100 -52.07 -10.36 -27.53
C ARG A 100 -51.98 -9.62 -26.19
N TRP A 101 -53.05 -8.92 -25.78
CA TRP A 101 -53.06 -8.21 -24.49
C TRP A 101 -52.87 -9.14 -23.27
N ALA A 102 -53.41 -10.36 -23.31
CA ALA A 102 -53.29 -11.33 -22.23
C ALA A 102 -51.86 -11.90 -22.15
N ALA A 103 -51.24 -12.16 -23.31
CA ALA A 103 -49.85 -12.59 -23.38
C ALA A 103 -48.89 -11.56 -22.74
N PHE A 104 -49.06 -10.27 -23.06
CA PHE A 104 -48.26 -9.20 -22.45
C PHE A 104 -48.52 -9.08 -20.93
N LEU A 105 -49.75 -9.28 -20.45
CA LEU A 105 -50.05 -9.29 -19.01
C LEU A 105 -49.38 -10.46 -18.28
N ILE A 106 -49.32 -11.64 -18.90
CA ILE A 106 -48.63 -12.81 -18.31
C ILE A 106 -47.13 -12.53 -18.17
N VAL A 107 -46.51 -11.99 -19.21
CA VAL A 107 -45.08 -11.63 -19.17
C VAL A 107 -44.81 -10.51 -18.16
N PHE A 108 -45.72 -9.54 -18.05
CA PHE A 108 -45.65 -8.50 -17.00
C PHE A 108 -45.72 -9.11 -15.59
N ALA A 109 -46.66 -10.03 -15.34
CA ALA A 109 -46.77 -10.71 -14.05
C ALA A 109 -45.50 -11.51 -13.72
N LEU A 110 -44.91 -12.18 -14.72
CA LEU A 110 -43.61 -12.86 -14.58
C LEU A 110 -42.50 -11.88 -14.16
N LEU A 111 -42.41 -10.71 -14.81
CA LEU A 111 -41.43 -9.68 -14.47
C LEU A 111 -41.61 -9.15 -13.04
N VAL A 112 -42.84 -8.88 -12.63
CA VAL A 112 -43.16 -8.44 -11.25
C VAL A 112 -42.75 -9.51 -10.24
N LEU A 113 -43.01 -10.78 -10.52
CA LEU A 113 -42.61 -11.89 -9.65
C LEU A 113 -41.09 -11.98 -9.50
N VAL A 114 -40.35 -11.91 -10.61
CA VAL A 114 -38.88 -11.91 -10.58
C VAL A 114 -38.35 -10.70 -9.82
N ALA A 115 -38.91 -9.51 -10.06
CA ALA A 115 -38.52 -8.28 -9.36
C ALA A 115 -38.79 -8.39 -7.85
N ALA A 116 -39.92 -8.98 -7.44
CA ALA A 116 -40.23 -9.20 -6.04
C ALA A 116 -39.23 -10.16 -5.37
N ILE A 117 -38.86 -11.26 -6.04
CA ILE A 117 -37.87 -12.22 -5.52
C ILE A 117 -36.50 -11.55 -5.39
N VAL A 118 -36.02 -10.89 -6.45
CA VAL A 118 -34.71 -10.21 -6.44
C VAL A 118 -34.67 -9.09 -5.40
N GLY A 119 -35.72 -8.27 -5.34
CA GLY A 119 -35.86 -7.21 -4.34
C GLY A 119 -35.87 -7.76 -2.91
N PHE A 120 -36.56 -8.87 -2.68
CA PHE A 120 -36.60 -9.53 -1.38
C PHE A 120 -35.23 -10.11 -0.98
N VAL A 121 -34.54 -10.80 -1.89
CA VAL A 121 -33.19 -11.31 -1.66
C VAL A 121 -32.21 -10.17 -1.39
N GLY A 122 -32.25 -9.10 -2.20
CA GLY A 122 -31.44 -7.91 -2.00
C GLY A 122 -31.69 -7.26 -0.65
N TRP A 123 -32.95 -7.09 -0.26
CA TRP A 123 -33.32 -6.57 1.05
C TRP A 123 -32.80 -7.44 2.21
N ARG A 124 -32.89 -8.76 2.08
CA ARG A 124 -32.32 -9.71 3.07
C ARG A 124 -30.80 -9.59 3.14
N LEU A 125 -30.12 -9.37 2.02
CA LEU A 125 -28.67 -9.24 1.98
C LEU A 125 -28.22 -7.94 2.66
N VAL A 126 -28.88 -6.82 2.35
CA VAL A 126 -28.61 -5.51 2.99
C VAL A 126 -28.89 -5.57 4.49
N LYS A 127 -29.98 -6.21 4.92
CA LYS A 127 -30.28 -6.39 6.35
C LYS A 127 -29.22 -7.20 7.12
N LYS A 128 -28.42 -8.03 6.45
CA LYS A 128 -27.33 -8.79 7.07
C LYS A 128 -26.05 -7.98 7.25
N ILE A 129 -25.94 -6.81 6.61
CA ILE A 129 -24.78 -5.93 6.76
C ILE A 129 -24.85 -5.31 8.16
N LYS A 130 -24.03 -5.82 9.08
CA LYS A 130 -23.85 -5.21 10.41
C LYS A 130 -23.21 -3.85 10.24
N LYS A 131 -23.69 -2.85 10.99
CA LYS A 131 -23.01 -1.54 11.05
C LYS A 131 -21.60 -1.75 11.61
N PRO A 132 -20.57 -1.03 11.12
CA PRO A 132 -19.22 -1.13 11.66
C PRO A 132 -19.16 -0.43 13.02
N GLU A 133 -19.66 -1.10 14.06
CA GLU A 133 -19.81 -0.59 15.43
C GLU A 133 -18.48 -0.09 15.99
N ARG A 134 -17.39 -0.87 15.82
CA ARG A 134 -16.05 -0.50 16.31
C ARG A 134 -15.46 0.73 15.62
N THR A 135 -15.72 0.91 14.33
CA THR A 135 -15.29 2.10 13.59
C THR A 135 -16.06 3.33 14.07
N ILE A 136 -17.36 3.17 14.35
CA ILE A 136 -18.20 4.25 14.88
C ILE A 136 -17.76 4.62 16.31
N GLU A 137 -17.50 3.65 17.18
CA GLU A 137 -16.97 3.87 18.55
C GLU A 137 -15.63 4.62 18.50
N THR A 138 -14.69 4.17 17.67
CA THR A 138 -13.37 4.84 17.54
C THR A 138 -13.49 6.29 17.06
N LEU A 139 -14.45 6.59 16.18
CA LEU A 139 -14.73 7.95 15.72
C LEU A 139 -15.43 8.80 16.79
N GLN A 140 -16.19 8.19 17.70
CA GLN A 140 -16.82 8.87 18.82
C GLN A 140 -15.84 9.21 19.94
N ASP A 141 -14.78 8.43 20.11
CA ASP A 141 -13.71 8.69 21.09
C ASP A 141 -12.68 9.73 20.61
N LEU A 142 -12.58 9.95 19.29
CA LEU A 142 -11.63 10.89 18.68
C LEU A 142 -11.68 12.33 19.22
N PRO A 143 -12.86 12.94 19.49
CA PRO A 143 -12.97 14.26 20.11
C PRO A 143 -12.47 14.29 21.55
N ASP A 144 -12.63 13.19 22.30
CA ASP A 144 -12.20 13.11 23.70
C ASP A 144 -10.68 12.98 23.82
N VAL A 145 -10.04 12.27 22.89
CA VAL A 145 -8.57 12.21 22.81
C VAL A 145 -8.00 13.59 22.46
N MET A 146 -8.61 14.28 21.50
CA MET A 146 -8.18 15.62 21.08
C MET A 146 -8.45 16.71 22.14
N ARG A 147 -9.51 16.56 22.94
CA ARG A 147 -9.82 17.44 24.08
C ARG A 147 -8.91 17.20 25.28
N ARG A 148 -8.50 15.94 25.52
CA ARG A 148 -7.52 15.59 26.56
C ARG A 148 -6.10 16.10 26.25
N GLU A 149 -5.83 16.44 25.00
CA GLU A 149 -4.56 17.02 24.54
C GLU A 149 -4.58 18.55 24.42
N ALA A 150 -5.55 19.24 25.05
CA ALA A 150 -5.47 20.69 25.21
C ALA A 150 -4.08 21.10 25.76
N PRO A 151 -3.28 21.87 24.99
CA PRO A 151 -1.88 22.14 25.31
C PRO A 151 -1.83 23.06 26.54
N GLY A 152 -1.39 22.52 27.67
CA GLY A 152 -1.20 23.34 28.87
C GLY A 152 -1.19 22.61 30.22
N ARG A 153 -1.45 21.29 30.27
CA ARG A 153 -1.52 20.57 31.55
C ARG A 153 -0.71 19.28 31.64
N ARG A 154 0.40 19.20 30.91
CA ARG A 154 1.44 18.18 31.17
C ARG A 154 2.58 18.81 31.95
N THR A 155 2.37 19.02 33.24
CA THR A 155 3.47 19.04 34.21
C THR A 155 3.91 17.59 34.42
N HIS A 156 4.56 17.01 33.42
CA HIS A 156 5.38 15.84 33.70
C HIS A 156 6.69 16.38 34.27
N ASP A 157 6.88 16.19 35.57
CA ASP A 157 8.18 16.36 36.20
C ASP A 157 9.17 15.43 35.48
N LEU A 158 9.92 16.03 34.55
CA LEU A 158 10.97 15.32 33.85
C LEU A 158 12.05 15.01 34.89
N PRO A 159 12.48 13.74 35.03
CA PRO A 159 13.57 13.40 35.92
C PRO A 159 14.81 14.20 35.52
N THR A 160 15.30 15.05 36.41
CA THR A 160 16.55 15.79 36.19
C THR A 160 17.71 14.92 36.65
N VAL A 161 18.69 14.73 35.77
CA VAL A 161 19.88 13.93 36.06
C VAL A 161 20.94 14.86 36.65
N ARG A 162 21.17 14.74 37.96
CA ARG A 162 22.26 15.45 38.64
C ARG A 162 23.31 14.42 39.04
N ASN A 163 24.54 14.61 38.59
CA ASN A 163 25.69 13.76 38.93
C ASN A 163 25.50 12.26 38.63
N GLY A 164 24.89 11.93 37.47
CA GLY A 164 24.80 10.54 36.99
C GLY A 164 23.74 9.68 37.68
N GLN A 165 22.89 10.24 38.54
CA GLN A 165 21.74 9.54 39.10
C GLN A 165 20.42 10.25 38.75
N VAL A 166 19.41 9.43 38.47
CA VAL A 166 18.05 9.86 38.11
C VAL A 166 17.28 10.07 39.41
N VAL A 167 17.17 11.31 39.87
CA VAL A 167 16.39 11.62 41.08
C VAL A 167 14.99 12.06 40.65
N ARG A 168 13.98 11.31 41.08
CA ARG A 168 12.57 11.73 40.93
C ARG A 168 12.31 12.82 41.96
N GLN A 169 11.97 14.02 41.50
CA GLN A 169 11.63 15.11 42.40
C GLN A 169 10.19 14.90 42.89
N ASP A 170 10.05 14.40 44.11
CA ASP A 170 8.74 14.18 44.73
C ASP A 170 8.16 15.55 45.12
N ALA A 171 7.12 16.01 44.42
CA ALA A 171 6.58 17.37 44.48
C ALA A 171 5.79 17.74 45.76
N HIS A 172 6.03 17.09 46.91
CA HIS A 172 5.29 17.36 48.14
C HIS A 172 6.18 17.38 49.39
N ALA A 173 6.92 18.47 49.58
CA ALA A 173 7.42 18.89 50.89
C ALA A 173 6.64 20.13 51.35
N PRO A 174 5.90 20.07 52.48
CA PRO A 174 5.16 21.23 52.98
C PRO A 174 6.12 22.29 53.50
N LEU A 175 6.02 23.51 52.97
CA LEU A 175 6.76 24.68 53.43
C LEU A 175 6.28 25.05 54.85
N ARG A 176 7.21 25.13 55.80
CA ARG A 176 7.02 25.74 57.12
C ARG A 176 7.44 27.19 57.11
#